data_AF-A0A5E4QH18-F1
#
_entry.id   AF-A0A5E4QH18-F1
#
_cell.length_a   1.000
_cell.length_b   1.000
_cell.length_c   1.000
_cell.angle_alpha   90.00
_cell.angle_beta   90.00
_cell.angle_gamma   90.00
#
_symmetry.space_group_name_H-M   'P 1'
#
loop_
_entity.id
_entity.type
_entity.pdbx_description
1 polymer ?
#
loop_
_entity_poly.entity_id
_entity_poly.type
_entity_poly.pdbx_seq_one_letter_code
_entity_poly.pdbx_strand_id
1 'polypeptide(L)'
;WQVRLGGWGCGAVCQAAAALALTPRLLARVVPPHSFRHSYTGKFRFRFWVFGTWRDVYVDDRLPTRAGNLLATTCALHDDFTLPLLEKAFAKLHGSYGAARAIGMARALSELSGGVLQSFSPPHQVPALLLQEKEKFGVQTRNGLIGGQAYCVTGIARVHKGVGRGEEEGEEEIMVRVRAPSGRGKWSGRGSRGGADW
;
A
#
# COMPACT_ATOMS: atom_id res chain seq x y z
N TRP A 1 -2.63 -6.33 5.03
CA TRP A 1 -3.38 -5.37 5.86
C TRP A 1 -4.43 -4.65 5.03
N GLN A 2 -5.59 -4.32 5.60
CA GLN A 2 -6.52 -3.35 5.02
C GLN A 2 -6.36 -2.05 5.81
N VAL A 3 -6.19 -0.93 5.12
CA VAL A 3 -5.68 0.30 5.72
C VAL A 3 -6.69 1.45 5.60
N ARG A 4 -6.82 2.28 6.62
CA ARG A 4 -7.66 3.48 6.64
C ARG A 4 -6.80 4.69 6.93
N LEU A 5 -6.77 5.64 6.00
CA LEU A 5 -6.08 6.92 6.17
C LEU A 5 -6.81 7.76 7.22
N GLY A 6 -6.10 8.12 8.29
CA GLY A 6 -6.55 9.12 9.25
C GLY A 6 -6.43 10.53 8.68
N GLY A 7 -7.03 11.53 9.34
CA GLY A 7 -7.03 12.92 8.85
C GLY A 7 -5.63 13.54 8.69
N TRP A 8 -4.62 12.99 9.39
CA TRP A 8 -3.22 13.41 9.32
C TRP A 8 -2.33 12.28 8.77
N GLY A 9 -2.93 11.22 8.22
CA GLY A 9 -2.24 10.04 7.72
C GLY A 9 -1.39 10.33 6.48
N CYS A 10 -0.19 9.73 6.43
CA CYS A 10 0.66 9.73 5.25
C CYS A 10 0.24 8.63 4.26
N GLY A 11 -0.34 9.04 3.14
CA GLY A 11 -0.73 8.16 2.02
C GLY A 11 0.43 7.32 1.50
N ALA A 12 1.62 7.89 1.35
CA ALA A 12 2.79 7.18 0.84
C ALA A 12 3.22 6.02 1.75
N VAL A 13 3.38 6.28 3.05
CA VAL A 13 3.78 5.26 4.04
C VAL A 13 2.72 4.16 4.15
N CYS A 14 1.45 4.55 4.21
CA CYS A 14 0.30 3.65 4.25
C CYS A 14 0.32 2.62 3.11
N GLN A 15 0.45 3.09 1.88
CA GLN A 15 0.40 2.24 0.69
C GLN A 15 1.69 1.41 0.56
N ALA A 16 2.84 2.00 0.87
CA ALA A 16 4.12 1.28 0.87
C ALA A 16 4.14 0.15 1.90
N ALA A 17 3.65 0.40 3.12
CA ALA A 17 3.50 -0.63 4.15
C ALA A 17 2.53 -1.73 3.74
N ALA A 18 1.43 -1.39 3.07
CA ALA A 18 0.50 -2.38 2.56
C ALA A 18 1.09 -3.24 1.44
N ALA A 19 1.95 -2.67 0.58
CA ALA A 19 2.70 -3.41 -0.42
C ALA A 19 3.71 -4.36 0.24
N LEU A 20 4.44 -3.89 1.25
CA LEU A 20 5.40 -4.69 2.01
C LEU A 20 4.73 -5.78 2.84
N ALA A 21 3.48 -5.60 3.26
CA ALA A 21 2.71 -6.63 3.94
C ALA A 21 2.45 -7.87 3.05
N LEU A 22 2.61 -7.77 1.73
CA LEU A 22 2.59 -8.91 0.81
C LEU A 22 3.92 -9.69 0.83
N THR A 23 4.98 -9.10 1.35
CA THR A 23 6.33 -9.67 1.42
C THR A 23 6.86 -9.67 2.86
N PRO A 24 6.48 -10.67 3.68
CA PRO A 24 6.78 -10.71 5.12
C PRO A 24 8.25 -10.52 5.47
N ARG A 25 9.17 -11.00 4.61
CA ARG A 25 10.62 -10.84 4.78
C ARG A 25 11.07 -9.37 4.75
N LEU A 26 10.51 -8.57 3.84
CA LEU A 26 10.85 -7.14 3.76
C LEU A 26 10.18 -6.36 4.89
N LEU A 27 8.93 -6.72 5.23
CA LEU A 27 8.23 -6.10 6.35
C LEU A 27 8.98 -6.32 7.67
N ALA A 28 9.43 -7.55 7.96
CA ALA A 28 10.21 -7.86 9.16
C ALA A 28 11.56 -7.12 9.23
N ARG A 29 12.07 -6.66 8.08
CA ARG A 29 13.26 -5.82 8.02
C ARG A 29 12.97 -4.43 8.59
N VAL A 30 11.87 -3.80 8.16
CA VAL A 30 11.45 -2.46 8.60
C VAL A 30 10.86 -2.46 9.99
N VAL A 31 9.99 -3.43 10.25
CA VAL A 31 9.23 -3.61 11.47
C VAL A 31 9.69 -4.92 12.10
N PRO A 32 10.74 -4.87 12.94
CA PRO A 32 11.07 -6.00 13.79
C PRO A 32 9.85 -6.46 14.60
N PRO A 33 9.71 -7.77 14.85
CA PRO A 33 8.64 -8.29 15.70
C PRO A 33 8.68 -7.60 17.06
N HIS A 34 7.56 -7.03 17.47
CA HIS A 34 7.37 -6.39 18.77
C HIS A 34 6.12 -6.96 19.44
N SER A 35 6.14 -7.02 20.77
CA SER A 35 5.00 -7.48 21.57
C SER A 35 4.53 -6.34 22.47
N PHE A 36 3.21 -6.16 22.52
CA PHE A 36 2.56 -5.29 23.50
C PHE A 36 2.32 -5.99 24.84
N ARG A 37 2.57 -7.30 24.91
CA ARG A 37 2.24 -8.14 26.08
C ARG A 37 3.47 -8.58 26.87
N HIS A 38 4.54 -8.97 26.17
CA HIS A 38 5.76 -9.47 26.80
C HIS A 38 6.87 -8.42 26.72
N SER A 39 7.53 -8.16 27.85
CA SER A 39 8.64 -7.20 27.96
C SER A 39 8.29 -5.81 27.42
N TYR A 40 7.04 -5.38 27.66
CA TYR A 40 6.55 -4.09 27.21
C TYR A 40 7.25 -2.95 27.96
N THR A 41 7.85 -2.04 27.20
CA THR A 41 8.56 -0.87 27.73
C THR A 41 8.04 0.44 27.16
N GLY A 42 6.97 0.40 26.35
CA GLY A 42 6.47 1.57 25.61
C GLY A 42 7.43 2.09 24.54
N LYS A 43 8.51 1.35 24.23
CA LYS A 43 9.53 1.74 23.25
C LYS A 43 9.55 0.77 22.08
N PHE A 44 9.41 1.30 20.87
CA PHE A 44 9.39 0.54 19.63
C PHE A 44 10.54 0.94 18.73
N ARG A 45 11.06 -0.05 17.98
CA ARG A 45 12.20 0.11 17.07
C ARG A 45 11.76 -0.17 15.65
N PHE A 46 12.06 0.75 14.75
CA PHE A 46 11.84 0.64 13.30
C PHE A 46 13.16 0.83 12.58
N ARG A 47 13.28 0.27 11.37
CA ARG A 47 14.47 0.42 10.53
C ARG A 47 14.11 1.00 9.18
N PHE A 48 14.83 2.03 8.77
CA PHE A 48 14.66 2.68 7.47
C PHE A 48 15.97 2.69 6.71
N TRP A 49 15.91 2.53 5.40
CA TRP A 49 17.04 2.63 4.50
C TRP A 49 17.24 4.08 4.07
N VAL A 50 18.32 4.70 4.53
CA VAL A 50 18.60 6.13 4.30
C VAL A 50 20.04 6.26 3.84
N PHE A 51 20.22 6.85 2.65
CA PHE A 51 21.54 7.08 2.03
C PHE A 51 22.45 5.83 2.04
N GLY A 52 21.91 4.67 1.66
CA GLY A 52 22.69 3.45 1.52
C GLY A 52 22.95 2.68 2.84
N THR A 53 22.33 3.09 3.95
CA THR A 53 22.50 2.44 5.26
C THR A 53 21.17 2.24 5.97
N TRP A 54 21.06 1.16 6.76
CA TRP A 54 19.91 0.96 7.65
C TRP A 54 20.08 1.81 8.90
N ARG A 55 19.10 2.65 9.18
CA ARG A 55 19.02 3.49 10.37
C ARG A 55 17.90 3.02 11.28
N ASP A 56 18.23 2.81 12.54
CA ASP A 56 17.28 2.44 13.57
C ASP A 56 16.65 3.70 14.17
N VAL A 57 15.32 3.75 14.16
CA VAL A 57 14.51 4.84 14.73
C VAL A 57 13.68 4.28 15.88
N TYR A 58 13.83 4.89 17.04
CA TYR A 58 13.09 4.54 18.25
C TYR A 58 11.97 5.54 18.50
N VAL A 59 10.76 5.04 18.76
CA VAL A 59 9.59 5.84 19.10
C VAL A 59 8.88 5.28 20.32
N ASP A 60 8.24 6.16 21.09
CA ASP A 60 7.29 5.76 22.10
C ASP A 60 5.92 5.42 21.49
N ASP A 61 5.04 4.86 22.30
CA ASP A 61 3.69 4.41 21.94
C ASP A 61 2.61 5.51 21.90
N ARG A 62 2.92 6.75 22.34
CA ARG A 62 1.93 7.82 22.37
C ARG A 62 1.59 8.29 20.96
N LEU A 63 0.37 8.07 20.53
CA LEU A 63 -0.11 8.44 19.20
C LEU A 63 -1.07 9.62 19.27
N PRO A 64 -1.09 10.50 18.25
CA PRO A 64 -2.00 11.64 18.22
C PRO A 64 -3.45 11.16 18.04
N THR A 65 -4.34 11.54 18.96
CA THR A 65 -5.77 11.21 18.94
C THR A 65 -6.64 12.46 19.02
N ARG A 66 -7.81 12.42 18.37
CA ARG A 66 -8.87 13.43 18.52
C ARG A 66 -10.18 12.72 18.86
N ALA A 67 -10.80 13.08 19.99
CA ALA A 67 -12.02 12.45 20.49
C ALA A 67 -11.92 10.91 20.54
N GLY A 68 -10.80 10.38 21.04
CA GLY A 68 -10.53 8.93 21.14
C GLY A 68 -10.15 8.24 19.82
N ASN A 69 -10.20 8.94 18.68
CA ASN A 69 -9.84 8.38 17.38
C ASN A 69 -8.40 8.76 16.99
N LEU A 70 -7.64 7.79 16.47
CA LEU A 70 -6.29 8.04 15.95
C LEU A 70 -6.33 8.97 14.74
N LEU A 71 -5.45 9.98 14.75
CA LEU A 71 -5.27 10.90 13.62
C LEU A 71 -4.33 10.33 12.54
N ALA A 72 -3.44 9.41 12.95
CA ALA A 72 -2.56 8.65 12.07
C ALA A 72 -3.33 7.58 11.28
N THR A 73 -2.66 6.95 10.32
CA THR A 73 -3.22 5.85 9.55
C THR A 73 -3.48 4.65 10.44
N THR A 74 -4.66 4.04 10.30
CA THR A 74 -5.09 2.86 11.09
C THR A 74 -5.20 1.62 10.22
N CYS A 75 -4.96 0.46 10.82
CA CYS A 75 -5.30 -0.82 10.22
C CYS A 75 -6.78 -1.17 10.49
N ALA A 76 -7.35 -2.03 9.65
CA ALA A 76 -8.70 -2.56 9.88
C ALA A 76 -8.77 -3.47 11.12
N LEU A 77 -7.64 -4.01 11.56
CA LEU A 77 -7.54 -4.72 12.82
C LEU A 77 -7.36 -3.70 13.95
N HIS A 78 -8.33 -3.63 14.86
CA HIS A 78 -8.40 -2.62 15.92
C HIS A 78 -7.17 -2.61 16.84
N ASP A 79 -6.57 -3.78 17.07
CA ASP A 79 -5.45 -3.93 18.01
C ASP A 79 -4.07 -3.92 17.31
N ASP A 80 -4.02 -3.60 16.02
CA ASP A 80 -2.77 -3.49 15.26
C ASP A 80 -2.28 -2.04 15.19
N PHE A 81 -1.41 -1.67 16.12
CA PHE A 81 -0.76 -0.36 16.18
C PHE A 81 0.53 -0.28 15.38
N THR A 82 0.92 -1.35 14.68
CA THR A 82 2.17 -1.40 13.90
C THR A 82 2.26 -0.27 12.89
N LEU A 83 1.17 -0.04 12.15
CA LEU A 83 1.13 0.97 11.09
C LEU A 83 1.14 2.41 11.64
N PRO A 84 0.30 2.78 12.63
CA PRO A 84 0.43 4.08 13.30
C PRO A 84 1.83 4.37 13.86
N LEU A 85 2.48 3.36 14.47
CA LEU A 85 3.82 3.51 15.04
C LEU A 85 4.89 3.60 13.97
N LEU A 86 4.76 2.85 12.86
CA LEU A 86 5.62 2.97 11.69
C LEU A 86 5.54 4.37 11.10
N GLU A 87 4.33 4.91 10.96
CA GLU A 87 4.11 6.27 10.49
C GLU A 87 4.72 7.31 11.44
N LYS A 88 4.60 7.12 12.76
CA LYS A 88 5.25 7.96 13.76
C LYS A 88 6.79 7.92 13.63
N ALA A 89 7.36 6.74 13.46
CA ALA A 89 8.81 6.58 13.28
C ALA A 89 9.29 7.22 11.98
N PHE A 90 8.49 7.12 10.91
CA PHE A 90 8.77 7.80 9.64
C PHE A 90 8.66 9.32 9.77
N ALA A 91 7.66 9.82 10.49
CA ALA A 91 7.54 11.24 10.83
C ALA A 91 8.73 11.74 11.65
N LYS A 92 9.22 10.95 12.60
CA LYS A 92 10.44 11.26 13.37
C LYS A 92 11.68 11.31 12.48
N LEU A 93 11.81 10.40 11.51
CA LEU A 93 12.92 10.38 10.56
C LEU A 93 12.96 11.66 9.70
N HIS A 94 11.79 12.15 9.27
CA HIS A 94 11.65 13.35 8.43
C HIS A 94 11.37 14.64 9.22
N GLY A 95 11.39 14.58 10.56
CA GLY A 95 11.24 15.71 11.47
C GLY A 95 9.80 16.02 11.94
N SER A 96 8.76 15.75 11.15
CA SER A 96 7.37 15.93 11.57
C SER A 96 6.37 15.10 10.75
N TYR A 97 5.14 14.97 11.26
CA TYR A 97 4.02 14.37 10.50
C TYR A 97 3.71 15.15 9.21
N GLY A 98 3.84 16.49 9.24
CA GLY A 98 3.66 17.33 8.06
C GLY A 98 4.70 17.04 6.98
N ALA A 99 5.97 16.95 7.38
CA ALA A 99 7.07 16.61 6.48
C ALA A 99 6.92 15.19 5.90
N ALA A 100 6.54 14.20 6.72
CA ALA A 100 6.29 12.84 6.26
C ALA A 100 5.18 12.75 5.20
N ARG A 101 4.14 13.59 5.29
CA ARG A 101 3.06 13.64 4.29
C ARG A 101 3.49 14.21 2.94
N ALA A 102 4.51 15.06 2.93
CA ALA A 102 5.07 15.60 1.70
C ALA A 102 5.95 14.58 0.95
N ILE A 103 6.32 13.46 1.59
CA ILE A 103 7.11 12.42 0.96
C ILE A 103 6.27 11.62 -0.03
N GLY A 104 6.76 11.54 -1.28
CA GLY A 104 6.13 10.77 -2.33
C GLY A 104 6.28 9.25 -2.16
N MET A 105 5.42 8.49 -2.86
CA MET A 105 5.39 7.02 -2.82
C MET A 105 6.75 6.38 -3.10
N ALA A 106 7.44 6.90 -4.12
CA ALA A 106 8.69 6.34 -4.59
C ALA A 106 9.77 6.34 -3.50
N ARG A 107 9.86 7.47 -2.78
CA ARG A 107 10.80 7.63 -1.68
C ARG A 107 10.41 6.78 -0.48
N ALA A 108 9.13 6.77 -0.10
CA ALA A 108 8.65 5.92 0.98
C ALA A 108 8.92 4.43 0.72
N LEU A 109 8.66 3.93 -0.50
CA LEU A 109 8.95 2.55 -0.88
C LEU A 109 10.44 2.23 -0.83
N SER A 110 11.32 3.12 -1.31
CA SER A 110 12.76 2.90 -1.25
C SER A 110 13.28 2.89 0.20
N GLU A 111 12.83 3.83 1.03
CA GLU A 111 13.26 3.91 2.44
C GLU A 111 12.72 2.75 3.30
N LEU A 112 11.56 2.19 2.95
CA LEU A 112 11.03 1.01 3.64
C LEU A 112 11.62 -0.30 3.07
N SER A 113 11.78 -0.46 1.76
CA SER A 113 12.29 -1.73 1.19
C SER A 113 13.81 -1.86 1.26
N GLY A 114 14.53 -0.73 1.23
CA GLY A 114 15.96 -0.66 0.94
C GLY A 114 16.31 -0.98 -0.52
N GLY A 115 15.33 -1.06 -1.40
CA GLY A 115 15.50 -1.33 -2.82
C GLY A 115 15.61 -0.07 -3.67
N VAL A 116 16.02 -0.29 -4.92
CA VAL A 116 15.93 0.71 -5.98
C VAL A 116 14.54 0.61 -6.61
N LEU A 117 13.85 1.73 -6.74
CA LEU A 117 12.56 1.79 -7.40
C LEU A 117 12.75 2.04 -8.90
N GLN A 118 12.09 1.24 -9.71
CA GLN A 118 11.94 1.50 -11.14
C GLN A 118 10.48 1.84 -11.44
N SER A 119 10.29 2.93 -12.16
CA SER A 119 8.98 3.37 -12.64
C SER A 119 8.92 3.18 -14.15
N PHE A 120 7.83 2.61 -14.64
CA PHE A 120 7.58 2.43 -16.06
C PHE A 120 6.26 3.12 -16.42
N SER A 121 6.29 3.91 -17.48
CA SER A 121 5.07 4.37 -18.13
C SER A 121 4.67 3.31 -19.16
N PRO A 122 3.46 2.72 -19.10
CA PRO A 122 3.03 1.73 -20.08
C PRO A 122 3.07 2.32 -21.51
N PRO A 123 3.69 1.62 -22.49
CA PRO A 123 3.89 2.14 -23.85
C PRO A 123 2.59 2.26 -24.64
N HIS A 124 1.62 1.38 -24.40
CA HIS A 124 0.23 1.57 -24.77
C HIS A 124 -0.56 1.87 -23.50
N GLN A 125 -1.10 3.08 -23.46
CA GLN A 125 -1.94 3.59 -22.38
C GLN A 125 -3.11 2.65 -22.15
N VAL A 126 -3.04 1.75 -21.17
CA VAL A 126 -4.22 1.05 -20.65
C VAL A 126 -5.01 2.11 -19.87
N PRO A 127 -6.09 2.69 -20.42
CA PRO A 127 -6.74 3.85 -19.80
C PRO A 127 -7.34 3.50 -18.44
N ALA A 128 -7.64 2.22 -18.23
CA ALA A 128 -8.13 1.66 -16.99
C ALA A 128 -7.13 1.72 -15.83
N LEU A 129 -5.81 1.65 -16.11
CA LEU A 129 -4.76 1.73 -15.08
C LEU A 129 -4.19 3.15 -14.95
N LEU A 130 -4.40 4.01 -15.95
CA LEU A 130 -4.04 5.43 -15.97
C LEU A 130 -5.07 6.31 -15.25
N LEU A 131 -5.30 6.01 -13.98
CA LEU A 131 -5.88 6.98 -13.05
C LEU A 131 -4.83 7.94 -12.50
N GLN A 132 -3.90 8.34 -13.37
CA GLN A 132 -2.88 9.33 -13.07
C GLN A 132 -3.23 10.64 -13.76
N GLU A 133 -3.18 11.68 -12.92
CA GLU A 133 -3.13 13.12 -13.20
C GLU A 133 -4.44 13.93 -13.25
N LYS A 134 -5.56 13.44 -13.78
CA LYS A 134 -6.77 14.31 -13.89
C LYS A 134 -7.88 14.10 -12.87
N GLU A 135 -7.88 12.98 -12.14
CA GLU A 135 -8.92 12.73 -11.14
C GLU A 135 -8.50 13.19 -9.75
N LYS A 136 -9.44 13.85 -9.07
CA LYS A 136 -9.23 14.28 -7.68
C LYS A 136 -8.93 13.05 -6.82
N PHE A 137 -7.88 13.15 -6.02
CA PHE A 137 -7.48 12.10 -5.09
C PHE A 137 -8.68 11.63 -4.26
N GLY A 138 -8.96 10.33 -4.25
CA GLY A 138 -10.07 9.75 -3.49
C GLY A 138 -11.41 9.70 -4.22
N VAL A 139 -11.51 10.20 -5.46
CA VAL A 139 -12.73 10.04 -6.28
C VAL A 139 -12.76 8.66 -6.92
N GLN A 140 -13.91 8.01 -6.85
CA GLN A 140 -14.13 6.73 -7.51
C GLN A 140 -14.55 6.95 -8.97
N THR A 141 -13.82 6.33 -9.88
CA THR A 141 -14.14 6.23 -11.30
C THR A 141 -15.40 5.44 -11.58
N ARG A 142 -15.91 5.59 -12.81
CA ARG A 142 -16.98 4.77 -13.37
C ARG A 142 -16.68 3.27 -13.32
N ASN A 143 -15.41 2.88 -13.40
CA ASN A 143 -14.96 1.48 -13.37
C ASN A 143 -14.67 0.98 -11.94
N GLY A 144 -15.02 1.77 -10.93
CA GLY A 144 -14.91 1.40 -9.52
C GLY A 144 -13.53 1.62 -8.89
N LEU A 145 -12.50 2.00 -9.64
CA LEU A 145 -11.19 2.35 -9.09
C LEU A 145 -11.21 3.76 -8.48
N ILE A 146 -10.45 3.97 -7.42
CA ILE A 146 -10.22 5.27 -6.78
C ILE A 146 -8.99 5.96 -7.40
N GLY A 147 -9.19 7.17 -7.92
CA GLY A 147 -8.15 8.04 -8.46
C GLY A 147 -7.15 8.51 -7.41
N GLY A 148 -5.87 8.60 -7.80
CA GLY A 148 -4.77 9.03 -6.93
C GLY A 148 -4.33 8.02 -5.86
N GLN A 149 -5.04 6.90 -5.68
CA GLN A 149 -4.61 5.84 -4.77
C GLN A 149 -3.69 4.84 -5.50
N ALA A 150 -2.66 4.36 -4.82
CA ALA A 150 -1.86 3.25 -5.32
C ALA A 150 -2.59 1.91 -5.16
N TYR A 151 -2.18 0.97 -6.01
CA TYR A 151 -2.64 -0.41 -5.96
C TYR A 151 -1.45 -1.36 -6.04
N CYS A 152 -1.53 -2.48 -5.33
CA CYS A 152 -0.49 -3.49 -5.31
C CYS A 152 -0.81 -4.58 -6.34
N VAL A 153 0.11 -4.86 -7.25
CA VAL A 153 0.03 -6.06 -8.10
C VAL A 153 0.34 -7.28 -7.25
N THR A 154 -0.53 -8.29 -7.31
CA THR A 154 -0.47 -9.52 -6.49
C THR A 154 -0.40 -10.79 -7.32
N GLY A 155 -0.41 -10.67 -8.63
CA GLY A 155 -0.35 -11.79 -9.56
C GLY A 155 -0.43 -11.29 -10.99
N ILE A 156 0.25 -12.01 -11.87
CA ILE A 156 0.17 -11.85 -13.32
C ILE A 156 0.01 -13.28 -13.85
N ALA A 157 -0.95 -13.48 -14.75
CA ALA A 157 -1.22 -14.79 -15.34
C ALA A 157 -1.52 -14.62 -16.83
N ARG A 158 -1.11 -15.61 -17.62
CA ARG A 158 -1.64 -15.81 -18.97
C ARG A 158 -2.84 -16.73 -18.85
N VAL A 159 -3.95 -16.34 -19.45
CA VAL A 159 -5.22 -17.06 -19.39
C VAL A 159 -5.66 -17.31 -20.82
N HIS A 160 -5.93 -18.58 -21.14
CA HIS A 160 -6.57 -18.97 -22.40
C HIS A 160 -8.07 -18.78 -22.26
N LYS A 161 -8.70 -18.07 -23.20
CA LYS A 161 -10.17 -18.06 -23.26
C LYS A 161 -10.66 -19.47 -23.58
N GLY A 162 -11.53 -20.01 -22.73
CA GLY A 162 -12.14 -21.32 -22.96
C GLY A 162 -12.95 -21.30 -24.26
N VAL A 163 -12.59 -22.17 -25.19
CA VAL A 163 -13.27 -22.31 -26.48
C VAL A 163 -14.63 -22.95 -26.24
N GLY A 164 -15.71 -22.32 -26.73
CA GLY A 164 -16.96 -23.03 -26.97
C GLY A 164 -16.70 -24.22 -27.90
N ARG A 165 -17.36 -25.35 -27.67
CA ARG A 165 -17.14 -26.62 -28.37
C ARG A 165 -17.08 -26.44 -29.91
N GLY A 166 -15.88 -26.32 -30.50
CA GLY A 166 -15.68 -26.31 -31.95
C GLY A 166 -14.81 -25.21 -32.59
N GLU A 167 -14.22 -24.26 -31.87
CA GLU A 167 -13.32 -23.25 -32.47
C GLU A 167 -11.82 -23.52 -32.20
N GLU A 168 -10.96 -23.11 -33.12
CA GLU A 168 -9.49 -23.24 -33.02
C GLU A 168 -8.91 -22.32 -31.93
N GLU A 169 -7.73 -22.70 -31.41
CA GLU A 169 -6.97 -22.10 -30.30
C GLU A 169 -7.47 -20.74 -29.79
N GLY A 170 -8.08 -20.74 -28.60
CA GLY A 170 -8.57 -19.53 -27.95
C GLY A 170 -7.46 -18.51 -27.69
N GLU A 171 -7.76 -17.22 -27.89
CA GLU A 171 -6.82 -16.13 -27.66
C GLU A 171 -6.20 -16.18 -26.25
N GLU A 172 -4.88 -16.09 -26.18
CA GLU A 172 -4.15 -15.87 -24.93
C GLU A 172 -4.27 -14.43 -24.46
N GLU A 173 -4.72 -14.24 -23.22
CA GLU A 173 -4.81 -12.93 -22.60
C GLU A 173 -3.96 -12.83 -21.34
N ILE A 174 -3.23 -11.72 -21.18
CA ILE A 174 -2.46 -11.44 -19.97
C ILE A 174 -3.36 -10.72 -18.97
N MET A 175 -3.61 -11.35 -17.83
CA MET A 175 -4.37 -10.77 -16.72
C MET A 175 -3.44 -10.33 -15.58
N VAL A 176 -3.77 -9.20 -14.97
CA VAL A 176 -3.08 -8.68 -13.79
C VAL A 176 -4.05 -8.62 -12.62
N ARG A 177 -3.69 -9.26 -11.51
CA ARG A 177 -4.46 -9.21 -10.28
C ARG A 177 -3.95 -8.10 -9.38
N VAL A 178 -4.83 -7.15 -9.09
CA VAL A 178 -4.49 -5.93 -8.38
C VAL A 178 -5.27 -5.85 -7.06
N ARG A 179 -4.64 -5.34 -5.99
CA ARG A 179 -5.23 -5.17 -4.66
C ARG A 179 -5.10 -3.73 -4.20
N ALA A 180 -6.22 -3.12 -3.81
CA ALA A 180 -6.21 -1.83 -3.12
C ALA A 180 -5.86 -1.99 -1.63
N PRO A 181 -4.87 -1.25 -1.10
CA PRO A 181 -4.56 -1.23 0.33
C PRO A 181 -5.72 -0.80 1.22
N SER A 182 -6.57 0.11 0.74
CA SER A 182 -7.75 0.56 1.49
C SER A 182 -8.87 -0.49 1.56
N GLY A 183 -8.79 -1.53 0.73
CA GLY A 183 -9.88 -2.49 0.50
C GLY A 183 -11.12 -1.87 -0.17
N ARG A 184 -11.04 -0.60 -0.56
CA ARG A 184 -12.03 0.10 -1.40
C ARG A 184 -11.53 0.14 -2.84
N GLY A 185 -12.41 0.51 -3.77
CA GLY A 185 -12.01 0.65 -5.16
C GLY A 185 -12.00 -0.67 -5.92
N LYS A 186 -13.10 -1.44 -5.88
CA LYS A 186 -13.20 -2.73 -6.58
C LYS A 186 -13.43 -2.47 -8.07
N TRP A 187 -12.60 -3.09 -8.91
CA TRP A 187 -12.79 -3.08 -10.36
C TRP A 187 -14.16 -3.67 -10.72
N SER A 188 -14.93 -2.95 -11.55
CA SER A 188 -16.25 -3.36 -12.05
C SER A 188 -16.28 -3.70 -13.54
N GLY A 189 -15.15 -3.63 -14.23
CA GLY A 189 -15.04 -4.00 -15.64
C GLY A 189 -14.78 -5.49 -15.87
N ARG A 190 -14.31 -5.83 -17.07
CA ARG A 190 -13.94 -7.18 -17.49
C ARG A 190 -12.93 -7.83 -16.54
N GLY A 191 -13.14 -9.09 -16.18
CA GLY A 191 -12.31 -9.80 -15.20
C GLY A 191 -12.53 -9.36 -13.74
N SER A 192 -13.55 -8.56 -13.45
CA SER A 192 -13.99 -8.28 -12.08
C SER A 192 -14.54 -9.53 -11.40
N ARG A 193 -14.42 -9.60 -10.07
CA ARG A 193 -14.88 -10.76 -9.29
C ARG A 193 -16.40 -10.94 -9.45
N GLY A 194 -16.84 -12.06 -10.03
CA GLY A 194 -18.24 -12.34 -10.33
C GLY A 194 -18.76 -11.69 -11.62
N GLY A 195 -17.87 -11.16 -12.46
CA GLY A 195 -18.21 -10.77 -13.82
C GLY A 195 -18.44 -11.98 -14.72
N ALA A 196 -19.16 -11.78 -15.83
CA ALA A 196 -19.53 -12.83 -16.77
C ALA A 196 -18.34 -13.49 -17.50
N ASP A 197 -17.14 -12.92 -17.37
CA ASP A 197 -15.91 -13.44 -17.99
C ASP A 197 -15.22 -14.56 -17.20
N TRP A 198 -15.68 -14.89 -15.97
CA TRP A 198 -15.12 -15.95 -15.11
C TRP A 198 -15.94 -17.23 -15.17
#